data_AF-A0A3D0YZ52-F1
#
_entry.id   AF-A0A3D0YZ52-F1
#
_cell.length_a   1.000
_cell.length_b   1.000
_cell.length_c   1.000
_cell.angle_alpha   90.00
_cell.angle_beta   90.00
_cell.angle_gamma   90.00
#
_symmetry.space_group_name_H-M   'P 1'
#
loop_
_entity.id
_entity.type
_entity.pdbx_description
1 polymer ?
#
loop_
_entity_poly.entity_id
_entity_poly.type
_entity_poly.pdbx_seq_one_letter_code
_entity_poly.pdbx_strand_id
1 'polypeptide(L)' 'PAPTFALETLIPSRSRFNPLYEAAIESCEEAVLNSLLQAETMEGRDGHVAHALPVDRLLDSLGRYGRIRPR' A
#
# COMPACT_ATOMS: atom_id res chain seq x y z
N PRO A 1 28.57 -24.26 -1.09
CA PRO A 1 27.27 -23.92 -1.69
C PRO A 1 26.23 -23.81 -0.56
N ALA A 2 25.34 -22.82 -0.58
CA ALA A 2 24.24 -22.76 0.39
C ALA A 2 23.30 -23.96 0.18
N PRO A 3 22.74 -24.57 1.25
CA PRO A 3 21.81 -25.66 1.09
C PRO A 3 20.57 -25.18 0.32
N THR A 4 20.24 -25.88 -0.76
CA THR A 4 18.99 -25.66 -1.50
C THR A 4 17.93 -26.57 -0.92
N PHE A 5 16.87 -25.98 -0.37
CA PHE A 5 15.70 -26.72 0.09
C PHE A 5 14.61 -26.66 -0.98
N ALA A 6 13.99 -27.81 -1.27
CA ALA A 6 12.79 -27.82 -2.09
C ALA A 6 11.65 -27.10 -1.34
N LEU A 7 10.92 -26.25 -2.06
CA LEU A 7 9.78 -25.50 -1.50
C LEU A 7 8.74 -26.42 -0.86
N GLU A 8 8.56 -27.61 -1.42
CA GLU A 8 7.64 -28.64 -0.93
C GLU A 8 8.06 -29.20 0.44
N THR A 9 9.36 -29.18 0.76
CA THR A 9 9.90 -29.57 2.07
C THR A 9 9.63 -28.50 3.13
N LEU A 10 9.69 -27.22 2.76
CA LEU A 10 9.46 -26.10 3.67
C LEU A 10 7.96 -25.83 3.88
N ILE A 11 7.17 -26.02 2.83
CA ILE A 11 5.75 -25.76 2.80
C ILE A 11 5.06 -26.94 2.10
N PRO A 12 4.52 -27.90 2.88
CA PRO A 12 3.93 -29.14 2.35
C PRO A 12 2.68 -28.91 1.50
N SER A 13 2.06 -27.74 1.60
CA SER A 13 0.90 -27.36 0.81
C SER A 13 1.03 -25.93 0.30
N ARG A 14 0.91 -25.76 -1.02
CA ARG A 14 0.94 -24.45 -1.69
C ARG A 14 -0.09 -23.47 -1.12
N SER A 15 -1.23 -23.94 -0.61
CA SER A 15 -2.25 -23.06 -0.01
C SER A 15 -1.76 -22.30 1.22
N ARG A 16 -0.69 -22.76 1.89
CA ARG A 16 -0.07 -22.04 3.01
C ARG A 16 0.69 -20.78 2.59
N PHE A 17 0.90 -20.57 1.29
CA PHE A 17 1.43 -19.29 0.77
C PHE A 17 0.36 -18.22 0.62
N ASN A 18 -0.93 -18.58 0.60
CA ASN A 18 -2.00 -17.61 0.39
C ASN A 18 -1.93 -16.43 1.38
N PRO A 19 -1.67 -16.63 2.70
CA PRO A 19 -1.53 -15.50 3.63
C PRO A 19 -0.33 -14.60 3.32
N LEU A 20 0.76 -15.12 2.74
CA LEU A 20 1.91 -14.32 2.35
C LEU A 20 1.63 -13.50 1.09
N TYR A 21 0.87 -14.06 0.14
CA TYR A 21 0.41 -13.31 -1.03
C TYR A 21 -0.56 -12.20 -0.63
N GLU A 22 -1.51 -12.51 0.25
CA GLU A 22 -2.44 -11.53 0.81
C GLU A 22 -1.70 -10.43 1.58
N ALA A 23 -0.78 -10.80 2.46
CA ALA A 23 0.04 -9.83 3.19
C ALA A 23 0.88 -8.94 2.26
N ALA A 24 1.42 -9.48 1.17
CA ALA A 24 2.15 -8.69 0.18
C ALA A 24 1.23 -7.70 -0.55
N ILE A 25 0.02 -8.13 -0.92
CA ILE A 25 -0.99 -7.27 -1.54
C ILE A 25 -1.38 -6.13 -0.60
N GLU A 26 -1.77 -6.45 0.63
CA GLU A 26 -2.19 -5.46 1.63
C GLU A 26 -1.05 -4.49 1.97
N SER A 27 0.17 -5.01 2.16
CA SER A 27 1.33 -4.17 2.47
C SER A 27 1.69 -3.22 1.32
N CYS A 28 1.56 -3.67 0.06
CA CYS A 28 1.78 -2.82 -1.10
C CYS A 28 0.70 -1.75 -1.24
N GLU A 29 -0.57 -2.10 -1.01
CA GLU A 29 -1.67 -1.13 -1.01
C GLU A 29 -1.43 -0.04 0.04
N GLU A 30 -1.15 -0.44 1.27
CA GLU A 30 -0.94 0.47 2.38
C GLU A 30 0.34 1.31 2.22
N ALA A 31 1.41 0.76 1.63
CA ALA A 31 2.63 1.51 1.35
C ALA A 31 2.39 2.64 0.34
N VAL A 32 1.62 2.39 -0.72
CA VAL A 32 1.26 3.43 -1.71
C VAL A 32 0.37 4.49 -1.07
N LEU A 33 -0.65 4.09 -0.29
CA LEU A 33 -1.53 5.01 0.42
C LEU A 33 -0.73 5.90 1.38
N ASN A 34 0.15 5.32 2.20
CA ASN A 34 1.01 6.09 3.11
C ASN A 34 1.93 7.05 2.38
N SER A 35 2.50 6.64 1.24
CA SER A 35 3.36 7.53 0.45
C SER A 35 2.62 8.78 -0.01
N LEU A 36 1.36 8.66 -0.43
CA LEU A 36 0.55 9.80 -0.87
C LEU A 36 0.08 10.67 0.29
N LEU A 37 -0.31 10.05 1.42
CA LEU A 37 -0.82 10.76 2.59
C LEU A 37 0.26 11.48 3.39
N GLN A 38 1.50 11.01 3.31
CA GLN A 38 2.65 11.64 3.98
C GLN A 38 3.42 12.60 3.07
N ALA A 39 3.14 12.60 1.76
CA ALA A 39 3.81 13.48 0.82
C ALA A 39 3.54 14.96 1.14
N GLU A 40 4.59 15.77 1.07
CA GLU A 40 4.51 17.22 1.18
C GLU A 40 4.49 17.86 -0.22
N THR A 41 3.91 19.05 -0.34
CA THR A 41 3.97 19.81 -1.60
C THR A 41 5.42 20.21 -1.85
N MET A 42 5.93 19.90 -3.04
CA MET A 42 7.30 20.23 -3.42
C MET A 42 7.38 20.91 -4.78
N GLU A 43 8.31 21.86 -4.91
CA GLU A 43 8.71 22.42 -6.19
C GLU A 43 9.98 21.70 -6.68
N GLY A 44 9.89 21.13 -7.87
CA GLY A 44 10.96 20.43 -8.55
C GLY A 44 11.69 21.31 -9.56
N ARG A 45 12.38 20.64 -10.50
CA ARG A 45 13.11 21.32 -11.57
C ARG A 45 12.15 22.16 -12.44
N ASP A 46 12.64 23.29 -12.93
CA ASP A 46 11.95 24.16 -13.89
C ASP A 46 10.59 24.69 -13.38
N GLY A 47 10.43 24.81 -12.05
CA GLY A 47 9.22 25.34 -11.41
C GLY A 47 8.04 24.37 -11.38
N HIS A 48 8.25 23.08 -11.68
CA HIS A 48 7.18 22.09 -11.59
C HIS A 48 6.79 21.82 -10.14
N VAL A 49 5.54 22.09 -9.79
CA VAL A 49 5.02 21.83 -8.45
C VAL A 49 4.25 20.52 -8.41
N ALA A 50 4.67 19.61 -7.52
CA ALA A 50 3.91 18.42 -7.15
C ALA A 50 3.19 18.71 -5.84
N HIS A 51 1.87 18.80 -5.88
CA HIS A 51 1.05 19.07 -4.69
C HIS A 51 0.82 17.80 -3.87
N ALA A 52 0.91 17.95 -2.56
CA ALA A 52 0.45 16.96 -1.60
C ALA A 52 -1.04 16.65 -1.81
N LEU A 53 -1.45 15.43 -1.47
CA LEU A 53 -2.86 15.06 -1.53
C LEU A 53 -3.65 15.86 -0.49
N PRO A 54 -4.73 16.58 -0.87
CA PRO A 54 -5.53 17.34 0.09
C PRO A 54 -6.41 16.39 0.92
N VAL A 55 -5.93 16.01 2.11
CA VAL A 55 -6.54 14.99 2.98
C VAL A 55 -8.00 15.31 3.32
N ASP A 56 -8.32 16.56 3.65
CA ASP A 56 -9.71 16.95 3.98
C ASP A 56 -10.66 16.71 2.81
N ARG A 57 -10.23 17.06 1.58
CA ARG A 57 -11.03 16.83 0.36
C ARG A 57 -11.16 15.35 0.03
N LEU A 58 -10.13 14.56 0.32
CA LEU A 58 -10.20 13.11 0.20
C LEU A 58 -11.25 12.54 1.15
N LEU A 59 -11.24 12.95 2.42
CA LEU A 59 -12.19 12.48 3.42
C LEU A 59 -13.63 12.88 3.06
N ASP A 60 -13.85 14.12 2.63
CA ASP A 60 -15.14 14.56 2.11
C ASP A 60 -15.64 13.68 0.96
N SER A 61 -14.74 13.36 0.02
CA SER A 61 -15.05 12.52 -1.13
C SER A 61 -15.42 11.10 -0.68
N LEU A 62 -14.62 10.49 0.18
CA LEU A 62 -14.90 9.15 0.73
C LEU A 62 -16.23 9.14 1.51
N GLY A 63 -16.53 10.20 2.26
CA GLY A 63 -17.80 10.38 2.96
C GLY A 63 -19.00 10.41 2.01
N ARG A 64 -18.92 11.16 0.90
CA ARG A 64 -19.97 11.22 -0.13
C ARG A 64 -20.30 9.85 -0.75
N TYR A 65 -19.31 8.96 -0.83
CA TYR A 65 -19.48 7.60 -1.34
C TYR A 65 -19.70 6.54 -0.25
N GLY A 66 -19.92 6.96 1.01
CA GLY A 66 -20.18 6.03 2.13
C GLY A 66 -19.00 5.12 2.47
N ARG A 67 -17.77 5.56 2.19
CA ARG A 67 -16.53 4.78 2.42
C ARG A 67 -15.84 5.08 3.75
N ILE A 68 -16.34 6.06 4.51
CA ILE A 68 -15.91 6.32 5.88
C ILE A 68 -16.95 5.71 6.83
N ARG A 69 -16.50 4.82 7.72
CA ARG A 69 -17.30 4.42 8.88
C ARG A 69 -17.08 5.42 10.01
N PRO A 70 -18.14 5.97 10.62
CA PRO A 70 -17.98 6.72 11.86
C PRO A 70 -17.41 5.78 12.93
N ARG A 71 -16.50 6.31 13.75
CA ARG A 71 -16.03 5.62 14.97
C ARG A 71 -17.07 5.71 16.07
#